data_AF-A0A661MGU3-F1
#
_entry.id   AF-A0A661MGU3-F1
#
_cell.length_a   1.000
_cell.length_b   1.000
_cell.length_c   1.000
_cell.angle_alpha   90.00
_cell.angle_beta   90.00
_cell.angle_gamma   90.00
#
_symmetry.space_group_name_H-M   'P 1'
#
loop_
_entity.id
_entity.type
_entity.pdbx_description
1 polymer ?
#
loop_
_entity_poly.entity_id
_entity_poly.type
_entity_poly.pdbx_seq_one_letter_code
_entity_poly.pdbx_strand_id
1 'polypeptide(L)' 'MFGEKHRTNFLDRMMLAVTFAEAGQWETARQFLETRSGKKDRKKAHRRVERRSEGRPVLRA' A
#
# COMPACT_ATOMS: atom_id res chain seq x y z
N MET A 1 -7.98 24.77 -19.80
CA MET A 1 -6.98 24.94 -18.70
C MET A 1 -7.60 24.42 -17.43
N PHE A 2 -6.78 23.88 -16.52
CA PHE A 2 -7.10 23.21 -15.25
C PHE A 2 -7.39 21.70 -15.28
N GLY A 3 -6.62 20.96 -14.47
CA GLY A 3 -7.00 19.63 -14.02
C GLY A 3 -5.90 18.72 -13.50
N GLU A 4 -4.75 19.23 -13.02
CA GLU A 4 -3.78 18.36 -12.34
C GLU A 4 -4.36 17.89 -11.00
N LYS A 5 -4.79 16.63 -10.97
CA LYS A 5 -5.28 15.98 -9.75
C LYS A 5 -4.08 15.77 -8.82
N HIS A 6 -3.78 16.75 -7.96
CA HIS A 6 -2.78 16.62 -6.90
C HIS A 6 -3.21 15.49 -5.95
N ARG A 7 -2.67 14.29 -6.17
CA ARG A 7 -2.82 13.19 -5.23
C ARG A 7 -1.91 13.51 -4.05
N THR A 8 -2.49 13.66 -2.86
CA THR A 8 -1.73 13.82 -1.63
C THR A 8 -0.76 12.66 -1.47
N ASN A 9 0.53 12.98 -1.57
CA ASN A 9 1.60 12.01 -1.48
C ASN A 9 1.88 11.66 -0.03
N PHE A 10 2.68 10.61 0.18
CA PHE A 10 3.05 10.15 1.52
C PHE A 10 3.72 11.26 2.35
N LEU A 11 4.56 12.07 1.72
CA LEU A 11 5.24 13.20 2.36
C LEU A 11 4.26 14.26 2.85
N ASP A 12 3.27 14.64 2.03
CA ASP A 12 2.26 15.63 2.40
C ASP A 12 1.47 15.19 3.64
N ARG A 13 1.10 13.90 3.70
CA ARG A 13 0.38 13.33 4.85
C ARG A 13 1.25 13.26 6.09
N MET A 14 2.54 12.98 5.92
CA MET A 14 3.49 12.95 7.03
C MET A 14 3.70 14.36 7.60
N MET A 15 3.83 15.38 6.74
CA MET A 15 3.92 16.77 7.18
C MET A 15 2.67 17.20 7.95
N LEU A 16 1.47 16.87 7.42
CA LEU A 16 0.21 17.11 8.14
C LEU A 16 0.18 16.41 9.49
N ALA A 17 0.57 15.14 9.56
CA ALA A 17 0.61 14.40 10.82
C ALA A 17 1.53 15.06 11.86
N VAL A 18 2.68 15.60 11.44
CA VAL A 18 3.59 16.37 12.34
C VAL A 18 2.91 17.63 12.84
N THR A 19 2.23 18.39 11.98
CA THR A 19 1.51 19.62 12.38
C THR A 19 0.43 19.33 13.43
N PHE A 20 -0.33 18.24 13.26
CA PHE A 20 -1.34 17.84 14.24
C PHE A 20 -0.72 17.32 15.55
N ALA A 21 0.44 16.65 15.47
CA ALA A 21 1.17 16.23 16.66
C ALA A 21 1.70 17.43 17.46
N GLU A 22 2.25 18.45 16.79
CA GLU A 22 2.69 19.70 17.42
C GLU A 22 1.53 20.47 18.06
N ALA A 23 0.34 20.41 17.46
CA ALA A 23 -0.89 20.97 18.03
C ALA A 23 -1.46 20.14 19.20
N GLY A 24 -0.80 19.04 19.62
CA GLY A 24 -1.26 18.15 20.69
C GLY A 24 -2.41 17.21 20.28
N GLN A 25 -2.75 17.14 19.00
CA GLN A 25 -3.79 16.27 18.45
C GLN A 25 -3.19 14.95 17.95
N TRP A 26 -2.72 14.14 18.90
CA TRP A 26 -2.02 12.88 18.63
C TRP A 26 -2.88 11.83 17.93
N GLU A 27 -4.18 11.76 18.25
CA GLU A 27 -5.12 10.82 17.64
C GLU A 27 -5.30 11.11 16.14
N THR A 28 -5.47 12.39 15.79
CA THR A 28 -5.61 12.84 14.41
C THR A 28 -4.32 12.59 13.62
N ALA A 29 -3.16 12.90 14.19
CA ALA A 29 -1.85 12.61 13.58
C ALA A 29 -1.68 11.12 13.23
N ARG A 30 -2.13 10.24 14.14
CA ARG A 30 -2.06 8.79 13.95
C ARG A 30 -2.94 8.31 12.78
N GLN A 31 -4.14 8.86 12.63
CA GLN A 31 -5.05 8.51 11.53
C GLN A 31 -4.46 8.82 10.14
N PHE A 32 -3.69 9.92 10.02
CA PHE A 32 -3.01 10.27 8.77
C PHE A 32 -1.91 9.26 8.36
N LEU A 33 -1.34 8.53 9.32
CA LEU A 33 -0.32 7.52 9.08
C LEU A 33 -0.90 6.11 8.85
N GLU A 34 -2.02 5.77 9.50
CA GLU A 34 -2.61 4.42 9.47
C GLU A 34 -3.31 4.04 8.15
N THR A 35 -3.62 5.01 7.27
CA THR A 35 -4.30 4.74 5.99
C THR A 35 -3.51 3.85 5.00
N ARG A 36 -2.29 3.43 5.38
CA ARG A 36 -1.33 2.71 4.52
C ARG A 36 -1.47 1.19 4.54
N SER A 37 -2.21 0.60 5.49
CA SER A 37 -2.21 -0.85 5.75
C SER A 37 -3.10 -1.68 4.80
N GLY A 38 -4.04 -1.09 4.07
CA GLY A 38 -5.07 -1.87 3.34
C GLY A 38 -4.69 -2.48 1.98
N LYS A 39 -3.51 -2.19 1.39
CA LYS A 39 -3.26 -2.49 -0.05
C LYS A 39 -1.96 -3.23 -0.39
N LYS A 40 -1.08 -3.53 0.57
CA LYS A 40 0.24 -4.14 0.26
C LYS A 40 0.24 -5.67 0.21
N ASP A 41 -0.69 -6.34 0.89
CA ASP A 41 -0.67 -7.81 0.99
C ASP A 41 -1.31 -8.56 -0.20
N ARG A 42 -2.24 -7.93 -0.92
CA ARG A 42 -2.96 -8.63 -2.00
C ARG A 42 -2.10 -8.98 -3.22
N LYS A 43 -1.00 -8.26 -3.49
CA LYS A 43 -0.15 -8.51 -4.68
C LYS A 43 0.87 -9.64 -4.51
N LYS A 44 1.21 -10.04 -3.28
CA LYS A 44 2.20 -11.12 -3.06
C LYS A 44 1.60 -12.52 -3.10
N ALA A 45 0.31 -12.67 -2.77
CA ALA A 45 -0.37 -13.97 -2.78
C ALA A 45 -0.51 -14.57 -4.19
N HIS A 46 -0.84 -13.75 -5.20
CA HIS A 46 -1.13 -14.24 -6.55
C HIS A 46 0.10 -14.80 -7.28
N ARG A 47 1.30 -14.26 -7.04
CA ARG A 47 2.54 -14.65 -7.75
C ARG A 47 3.04 -16.05 -7.39
N ARG A 48 2.56 -16.65 -6.28
CA ARG A 48 2.98 -18.00 -5.84
C ARG A 48 2.16 -19.12 -6.48
N VAL A 49 0.93 -18.84 -6.91
CA VAL A 49 -0.01 -19.87 -7.39
C VAL A 49 0.24 -20.24 -8.85
N GLU A 50 0.71 -19.33 -9.69
CA GLU A 50 0.87 -19.56 -11.14
C GLU A 50 2.07 -20.44 -11.55
N ARG A 51 3.01 -20.76 -10.66
CA ARG A 51 4.27 -21.44 -11.06
C ARG A 51 4.23 -22.98 -11.04
N ARG A 52 3.08 -23.63 -10.81
CA ARG A 52 3.05 -25.09 -10.55
C ARG A 52 2.06 -25.93 -11.37
N SER A 53 1.70 -25.45 -12.54
CA SER A 53 0.92 -26.17 -13.55
C SER A 53 1.28 -25.47 -14.85
N GLU A 54 2.13 -25.99 -15.73
CA GLU A 54 1.93 -27.21 -16.50
C GLU A 54 3.26 -27.61 -17.16
N GLY A 55 3.48 -28.92 -17.39
CA GLY A 55 4.48 -29.36 -18.37
C GLY A 55 5.70 -30.14 -17.86
N ARG A 56 5.61 -30.90 -16.76
CA ARG A 56 6.63 -31.96 -16.49
C ARG A 56 6.17 -33.26 -17.15
N PRO A 57 6.80 -33.75 -18.23
CA PRO A 57 6.46 -35.03 -18.80
C PRO A 57 6.82 -36.14 -17.81
N VAL A 58 5.86 -36.99 -17.47
CA VAL A 58 6.10 -38.24 -16.75
C VAL A 58 6.48 -39.31 -17.75
N LEU A 59 7.72 -39.82 -17.66
CA LEU A 59 8.12 -41.05 -18.33
C LEU A 59 7.35 -42.20 -17.66
N ARG A 60 6.33 -42.73 -18.34
CA ARG A 60 5.71 -44.00 -17.92
C ARG A 60 6.64 -45.13 -18.35
N ALA A 61 7.06 -45.93 -17.37
CA ALA A 61 7.66 -47.25 -17.54
C ALA A 61 6.60 -48.28 -17.95
#